data_AF-A0A0A9DY79-F1
#
_entry.id   AF-A0A0A9DY79-F1
#
_cell.length_a   1.000
_cell.length_b   1.000
_cell.length_c   1.000
_cell.angle_alpha   90.00
_cell.angle_beta   90.00
_cell.angle_gamma   90.00
#
_symmetry.space_group_name_H-M   'P 1'
#
loop_
_entity.id
_entity.type
_entity.pdbx_description
1 polymer ?
#
loop_
_entity_poly.entity_id
_entity_poly.type
_entity_poly.pdbx_seq_one_letter_code
_entity_poly.pdbx_strand_id
1 'polypeptide(L)'
;MTLFGCMILLMEHKINGLLRERLLVAHLRYERCFSYPNLERICALCRQHVPPPVSCASSGSSPFYSEVISVQRPEDMLGRFPFPEPVVDAVITCLRNGDVYSNIRFYPDPQHRTTALSLQGGQLYVLLFYSHDLLHSGLVMREIVDRFFKDNWVVPIFLHFSADLLVSWDAYKEAKLSLVSCLSPTSICDISLHHYTKVPLLLADLDIHIQAINKEYVLDNSPSLLSVIRECNFTLRWLLLHRVTSDKKAKDLVISVGSSQQVDEGKLLQLLLKTAKLEFEVRRAGLAQW
;
A
#
# COMPACT_ATOMS: atom_id res chain seq x y z
N MET A 1 13.40 -5.45 -10.27
CA MET A 1 12.55 -4.44 -10.93
C MET A 1 11.76 -3.63 -9.91
N THR A 2 10.85 -4.24 -9.15
CA THR A 2 10.03 -3.51 -8.16
C THR A 2 10.84 -2.72 -7.14
N LEU A 3 11.81 -3.35 -6.44
CA LEU A 3 12.64 -2.66 -5.44
C LEU A 3 13.34 -1.43 -6.03
N PHE A 4 13.89 -1.56 -7.24
CA PHE A 4 14.54 -0.46 -7.93
C PHE A 4 13.57 0.66 -8.29
N GLY A 5 12.35 0.32 -8.75
CA GLY A 5 11.28 1.31 -8.95
C GLY A 5 10.88 2.02 -7.65
N CYS A 6 10.71 1.28 -6.55
CA CYS A 6 10.44 1.85 -5.23
C CYS A 6 11.55 2.83 -4.80
N MET A 7 12.82 2.46 -5.01
CA MET A 7 13.95 3.32 -4.67
C MET A 7 13.91 4.65 -5.44
N ILE A 8 13.58 4.63 -6.73
CA ILE A 8 13.44 5.84 -7.54
C ILE A 8 12.28 6.72 -7.03
N LEU A 9 11.12 6.11 -6.78
CA LEU A 9 9.94 6.80 -6.25
C LEU A 9 10.21 7.46 -4.89
N LEU A 10 10.83 6.72 -3.98
CA LEU A 10 11.17 7.20 -2.64
C LEU A 10 12.23 8.28 -2.68
N MET A 11 13.22 8.15 -3.56
CA MET A 11 14.23 9.15 -3.76
C MET A 11 13.61 10.46 -4.25
N GLU A 12 12.68 10.45 -5.21
CA GLU A 12 11.98 11.67 -5.63
C GLU A 12 11.14 12.27 -4.51
N HIS A 13 10.41 11.43 -3.77
CA HIS A 13 9.55 11.85 -2.67
C HIS A 13 10.32 12.49 -1.52
N LYS A 14 11.52 11.97 -1.18
CA LYS A 14 12.32 12.45 -0.03
C LYS A 14 13.37 13.49 -0.39
N ILE A 15 13.96 13.38 -1.58
CA ILE A 15 15.06 14.24 -2.02
C ILE A 15 14.70 14.77 -3.40
N ASN A 16 14.12 15.98 -3.45
CA ASN A 16 13.70 16.56 -4.70
C ASN A 16 14.83 16.62 -5.75
N GLY A 17 14.49 16.58 -7.03
CA GLY A 17 15.48 16.57 -8.10
C GLY A 17 16.48 17.73 -8.06
N LEU A 18 16.02 18.94 -7.74
CA LEU A 18 16.89 20.12 -7.62
C LEU A 18 17.97 19.95 -6.54
N LEU A 19 17.62 19.40 -5.37
CA LEU A 19 18.58 19.12 -4.30
C LEU A 19 19.55 18.03 -4.73
N ARG A 20 19.07 16.97 -5.41
CA ARG A 20 19.92 15.88 -5.91
C ARG A 20 20.97 16.38 -6.90
N GLU A 21 20.59 17.22 -7.85
CA GLU A 21 21.54 17.84 -8.79
C GLU A 21 22.57 18.71 -8.07
N ARG A 22 22.13 19.56 -7.12
CA ARG A 22 23.03 20.43 -6.36
C ARG A 22 24.03 19.64 -5.51
N LEU A 23 23.57 18.57 -4.84
CA LEU A 23 24.43 17.68 -4.06
C LEU A 23 25.46 16.98 -4.95
N LEU A 24 25.04 16.48 -6.12
CA LEU A 24 25.94 15.85 -7.08
C LEU A 24 27.02 16.84 -7.56
N VAL A 25 26.62 18.03 -7.98
CA VAL A 25 27.56 19.07 -8.44
C VAL A 25 28.51 19.50 -7.33
N ALA A 26 28.01 19.66 -6.09
CA ALA A 26 28.85 19.99 -4.94
C ALA A 26 29.89 18.91 -4.66
N HIS A 27 29.49 17.63 -4.70
CA HIS A 27 30.40 16.50 -4.50
C HIS A 27 31.48 16.43 -5.58
N LEU A 28 31.12 16.53 -6.86
CA LEU A 28 32.08 16.52 -7.98
C LEU A 28 33.09 17.67 -7.90
N ARG A 29 32.66 18.86 -7.47
CA ARG A 29 33.54 20.02 -7.26
C ARG A 29 34.48 19.84 -6.08
N TYR A 30 34.01 19.20 -5.00
CA TYR A 30 34.81 18.92 -3.80
C TYR A 30 35.92 17.92 -4.11
N GLU A 31 35.58 16.79 -4.72
CA GLU A 31 36.53 15.71 -5.07
C GLU A 31 37.46 16.11 -6.22
N ARG A 32 37.08 17.12 -7.01
CA ARG A 32 37.78 17.56 -8.25
C ARG A 32 37.95 16.42 -9.27
N CYS A 33 37.13 15.39 -9.16
CA CYS A 33 37.13 14.22 -10.02
C CYS A 33 35.82 14.19 -10.83
N PHE A 34 35.94 14.24 -12.15
CA PHE A 34 34.79 14.19 -13.08
C PHE A 34 34.75 12.87 -13.87
N SER A 35 35.65 11.94 -13.58
CA SER A 35 35.83 10.67 -14.30
C SER A 35 35.29 9.47 -13.50
N TYR A 36 34.20 9.65 -12.75
CA TYR A 36 33.56 8.54 -12.05
C TYR A 36 32.99 7.51 -13.04
N PRO A 37 33.14 6.21 -12.77
CA PRO A 37 32.46 5.19 -13.56
C PRO A 37 30.94 5.40 -13.43
N ASN A 38 30.22 5.33 -14.55
CA ASN A 38 28.77 5.53 -14.61
C ASN A 38 28.26 6.94 -14.27
N LEU A 39 29.10 7.98 -14.37
CA LEU A 39 28.70 9.36 -14.08
C LEU A 39 27.42 9.77 -14.83
N GLU A 40 27.27 9.39 -16.10
CA GLU A 40 26.06 9.68 -16.88
C GLU A 40 24.79 9.08 -16.27
N ARG A 41 24.86 7.84 -15.75
CA ARG A 41 23.74 7.18 -15.08
C ARG A 41 23.40 7.85 -13.74
N ILE A 42 24.43 8.28 -13.00
CA ILE A 42 24.26 9.03 -11.75
C ILE A 42 23.60 10.39 -12.05
N CYS A 43 24.05 11.10 -13.08
CA CYS A 43 23.43 12.32 -13.55
C CYS A 43 21.97 12.09 -13.98
N ALA A 44 21.66 11.02 -14.72
CA ALA A 44 20.29 10.68 -15.10
C ALA A 44 19.40 10.38 -13.88
N LEU A 45 19.96 9.75 -12.85
CA LEU A 45 19.29 9.48 -11.59
C LEU A 45 18.97 10.80 -10.86
N CYS A 46 19.95 11.69 -10.72
CA CYS A 46 19.82 12.96 -10.00
C CYS A 46 19.04 14.03 -10.77
N ARG A 47 18.93 13.92 -12.10
CA ARG A 47 18.33 14.94 -12.96
C ARG A 47 16.91 15.28 -12.50
N GLN A 48 16.63 16.58 -12.44
CA GLN A 48 15.33 17.08 -12.04
C GLN A 48 14.22 16.47 -12.90
N HIS A 49 13.17 15.99 -12.24
CA HIS A 49 11.91 15.70 -12.91
C HIS A 49 11.08 16.99 -12.89
N VAL A 50 10.81 17.54 -14.08
CA VAL A 50 9.98 18.73 -14.23
C VAL A 50 8.67 18.25 -14.86
N PRO A 51 7.60 18.06 -14.07
CA PRO A 51 6.29 17.79 -14.66
C PRO A 51 5.87 19.00 -15.50
N PRO A 52 5.16 18.79 -16.63
CA PRO A 52 4.61 19.90 -17.41
C PRO A 52 3.69 20.75 -16.53
N PRO A 53 3.49 22.05 -16.82
CA PRO A 53 2.64 22.92 -16.02
C PRO A 53 1.18 22.46 -16.15
N VAL A 54 0.74 21.57 -15.28
CA VAL A 54 -0.67 21.19 -15.15
C VAL A 54 -1.30 22.13 -14.13
N SER A 55 -2.39 22.78 -14.54
CA SER A 55 -3.25 23.61 -13.69
C SER A 55 -3.97 22.76 -12.65
N CYS A 56 -3.26 22.24 -11.66
CA CYS A 56 -3.85 21.65 -10.48
C CYS A 56 -3.50 22.54 -9.28
N ALA A 57 -4.53 23.24 -8.81
CA ALA A 57 -4.51 24.08 -7.63
C ALA A 57 -3.90 23.33 -6.43
N SER A 58 -2.91 23.99 -5.82
CA SER A 58 -2.53 23.85 -4.41
C SER A 58 -2.48 22.42 -3.84
N SER A 59 -1.29 21.84 -3.80
CA SER A 59 -0.91 21.10 -2.60
C SER A 59 -0.01 22.01 -1.79
N GLY A 60 -0.60 22.65 -0.78
CA GLY A 60 0.18 23.26 0.28
C GLY A 60 1.18 22.23 0.78
N SER A 61 2.43 22.66 0.89
CA SER A 61 3.52 21.89 1.44
C SER A 61 3.13 21.32 2.81
N SER A 62 2.72 20.06 2.85
CA SER A 62 2.85 19.24 4.05
C SER A 62 4.25 18.63 4.01
N PRO A 63 5.07 18.85 5.05
CA PRO A 63 6.51 18.68 5.00
C PRO A 63 6.89 17.20 5.01
N PHE A 64 7.91 16.79 4.24
CA PHE A 64 8.94 15.74 4.44
C PHE A 64 8.62 14.38 5.13
N TYR A 65 7.43 14.15 5.65
CA TYR A 65 6.99 13.11 6.58
C TYR A 65 5.70 12.42 6.15
N SER A 66 5.12 12.78 4.99
CA SER A 66 4.03 11.99 4.42
C SER A 66 4.54 10.58 4.11
N GLU A 67 3.96 9.58 4.77
CA GLU A 67 4.19 8.16 4.48
C GLU A 67 3.49 7.74 3.18
N VAL A 68 2.48 8.50 2.75
CA VAL A 68 1.89 8.39 1.42
C VAL A 68 2.79 9.12 0.42
N ILE A 69 3.39 8.34 -0.48
CA ILE A 69 4.21 8.80 -1.58
C ILE A 69 3.32 9.56 -2.57
N SER A 70 3.77 10.75 -2.96
CA SER A 70 3.15 11.54 -4.03
C SER A 70 4.21 11.90 -5.04
N VAL A 71 4.23 11.17 -6.15
CA VAL A 71 5.13 11.41 -7.29
C VAL A 71 4.28 11.60 -8.53
N GLN A 72 4.41 12.74 -9.18
CA GLN A 72 3.74 13.01 -10.45
C GLN A 72 4.48 12.28 -11.58
N ARG A 73 3.72 11.69 -12.52
CA ARG A 73 4.22 10.97 -13.70
C ARG A 73 5.44 10.05 -13.43
N PRO A 74 5.31 9.04 -12.55
CA PRO A 74 6.38 8.07 -12.28
C PRO A 74 7.05 7.46 -13.51
N GLU A 75 6.30 7.25 -14.60
CA GLU A 75 6.76 6.66 -15.85
C GLU A 75 7.93 7.44 -16.48
N ASP A 76 7.94 8.78 -16.35
CA ASP A 76 8.98 9.62 -16.93
C ASP A 76 10.33 9.45 -16.19
N MET A 77 10.28 9.13 -14.90
CA MET A 77 11.46 8.87 -14.09
C MET A 77 11.95 7.43 -14.24
N LEU A 78 11.02 6.48 -14.20
CA LEU A 78 11.32 5.05 -14.34
C LEU A 78 11.76 4.72 -15.76
N GLY A 79 11.22 5.41 -16.77
CA GLY A 79 11.60 5.27 -18.18
C GLY A 79 13.05 5.67 -18.48
N ARG A 80 13.73 6.37 -17.56
CA ARG A 80 15.19 6.63 -17.66
C ARG A 80 16.02 5.36 -17.44
N PHE A 81 15.41 4.33 -16.84
CA PHE A 81 16.05 3.07 -16.48
C PHE A 81 15.17 1.89 -16.92
N PRO A 82 14.98 1.70 -18.24
CA PRO A 82 14.10 0.65 -18.74
C PRO A 82 14.67 -0.74 -18.45
N PHE A 83 13.76 -1.67 -18.19
CA PHE A 83 14.05 -3.10 -18.20
C PHE A 83 13.61 -3.70 -19.54
N PRO A 84 14.11 -4.87 -19.95
CA PRO A 84 13.63 -5.54 -21.16
C PRO A 84 12.12 -5.78 -21.07
N GLU A 85 11.36 -5.26 -22.03
CA GLU A 85 9.88 -5.33 -22.08
C GLU A 85 9.34 -6.77 -21.92
N PRO A 86 9.88 -7.81 -22.58
CA PRO A 86 9.42 -9.18 -22.37
C PRO A 86 9.56 -9.67 -20.93
N VAL A 87 10.55 -9.16 -20.19
CA VAL A 87 10.78 -9.51 -18.79
C VAL A 87 9.79 -8.78 -17.88
N VAL A 88 9.49 -7.51 -18.17
CA VAL A 88 8.45 -6.75 -17.46
C VAL A 88 7.09 -7.41 -17.64
N ASP A 89 6.73 -7.75 -18.88
CA ASP A 89 5.45 -8.39 -19.21
C ASP A 89 5.30 -9.77 -18.57
N ALA A 90 6.35 -10.59 -18.59
CA ALA A 90 6.34 -11.90 -17.94
C ALA A 90 6.12 -11.77 -16.43
N VAL A 91 6.78 -10.81 -15.78
CA VAL A 91 6.61 -10.58 -14.34
C VAL A 91 5.23 -10.01 -14.02
N ILE A 92 4.73 -9.03 -14.78
CA ILE A 92 3.37 -8.50 -14.60
C ILE A 92 2.34 -9.60 -14.80
N THR A 93 2.49 -10.45 -15.80
CA THR A 93 1.59 -11.58 -16.06
C THR A 93 1.60 -12.59 -14.91
N CYS A 94 2.78 -12.91 -14.39
CA CYS A 94 2.94 -13.77 -13.22
C CYS A 94 2.22 -13.18 -11.99
N LEU A 95 2.41 -11.89 -11.72
CA LEU A 95 1.75 -11.17 -10.63
C LEU A 95 0.25 -11.00 -10.86
N ARG A 96 -0.25 -10.92 -12.10
CA ARG A 96 -1.69 -10.80 -12.34
C ARG A 96 -2.40 -12.13 -12.13
N ASN A 97 -1.80 -13.22 -12.57
CA ASN A 97 -2.47 -14.52 -12.61
C ASN A 97 -2.20 -15.38 -11.37
N GLY A 98 -1.04 -15.24 -10.75
CA GLY A 98 -0.58 -16.08 -9.64
C GLY A 98 -0.89 -15.56 -8.23
N ASP A 99 -0.59 -16.41 -7.25
CA ASP A 99 -0.38 -16.07 -5.84
C ASP A 99 1.09 -16.35 -5.52
N VAL A 100 1.96 -15.40 -5.87
CA VAL A 100 3.43 -15.58 -5.90
C VAL A 100 3.98 -15.90 -4.51
N TYR A 101 3.31 -15.40 -3.46
CA TYR A 101 3.70 -15.60 -2.07
C TYR A 101 2.91 -16.70 -1.36
N SER A 102 2.00 -17.40 -2.07
CA SER A 102 1.11 -18.42 -1.48
C SER A 102 0.29 -17.90 -0.28
N ASN A 103 -0.05 -16.61 -0.26
CA ASN A 103 -0.69 -15.96 0.86
C ASN A 103 -2.19 -16.30 0.97
N ILE A 104 -2.86 -16.63 -0.14
CA ILE A 104 -4.31 -16.89 -0.14
C ILE A 104 -4.65 -18.05 0.80
N ARG A 105 -3.75 -19.02 0.95
CA ARG A 105 -3.92 -20.18 1.84
C ARG A 105 -4.10 -19.78 3.31
N PHE A 106 -3.47 -18.67 3.71
CA PHE A 106 -3.56 -18.12 5.06
C PHE A 106 -4.78 -17.20 5.25
N TYR A 107 -5.55 -16.92 4.19
CA TYR A 107 -6.74 -16.08 4.18
C TYR A 107 -7.89 -16.80 3.46
N PRO A 108 -8.53 -17.79 4.11
CA PRO A 108 -9.53 -18.64 3.48
C PRO A 108 -10.85 -17.91 3.18
N ASP A 109 -11.14 -16.80 3.87
CA ASP A 109 -12.31 -15.97 3.58
C ASP A 109 -12.08 -15.20 2.27
N PRO A 110 -12.97 -15.35 1.26
CA PRO A 110 -12.90 -14.58 0.02
C PRO A 110 -12.87 -13.06 0.20
N GLN A 111 -13.42 -12.53 1.29
CA GLN A 111 -13.38 -11.09 1.63
C GLN A 111 -11.97 -10.62 1.97
N HIS A 112 -11.08 -11.52 2.41
CA HIS A 112 -9.70 -11.18 2.77
C HIS A 112 -8.75 -11.18 1.56
N ARG A 113 -9.24 -11.49 0.36
CA ARG A 113 -8.42 -11.68 -0.85
C ARG A 113 -7.47 -10.53 -1.13
N THR A 114 -7.96 -9.30 -1.09
CA THR A 114 -7.17 -8.09 -1.39
C THR A 114 -6.11 -7.82 -0.32
N THR A 115 -6.40 -8.15 0.94
CA THR A 115 -5.42 -8.16 2.02
C THR A 115 -4.34 -9.22 1.80
N ALA A 116 -4.72 -10.45 1.44
CA ALA A 116 -3.79 -11.54 1.16
C ALA A 116 -2.84 -11.21 0.00
N LEU A 117 -3.37 -10.57 -1.05
CA LEU A 117 -2.63 -10.17 -2.24
C LEU A 117 -1.95 -8.79 -2.12
N SER A 118 -2.04 -8.12 -0.96
CA SER A 118 -1.63 -6.73 -0.81
C SER A 118 -0.15 -6.47 -1.11
N LEU A 119 0.75 -7.38 -0.71
CA LEU A 119 2.18 -7.28 -1.05
C LEU A 119 2.35 -7.29 -2.58
N GLN A 120 1.75 -8.27 -3.24
CA GLN A 120 1.81 -8.44 -4.69
C GLN A 120 1.17 -7.25 -5.43
N GLY A 121 0.06 -6.71 -4.90
CA GLY A 121 -0.60 -5.51 -5.39
C GLY A 121 0.31 -4.28 -5.34
N GLY A 122 1.05 -4.08 -4.25
CA GLY A 122 2.07 -3.02 -4.16
C GLY A 122 3.19 -3.17 -5.19
N GLN A 123 3.61 -4.42 -5.48
CA GLN A 123 4.60 -4.68 -6.53
C GLN A 123 4.04 -4.38 -7.92
N LEU A 124 2.79 -4.78 -8.17
CA LEU A 124 2.10 -4.54 -9.42
C LEU A 124 1.92 -3.05 -9.68
N TYR A 125 1.54 -2.25 -8.66
CA TYR A 125 1.45 -0.79 -8.77
C TYR A 125 2.73 -0.18 -9.35
N VAL A 126 3.90 -0.54 -8.80
CA VAL A 126 5.19 0.00 -9.29
C VAL A 126 5.51 -0.48 -10.69
N LEU A 127 5.21 -1.75 -11.00
CA LEU A 127 5.54 -2.34 -12.30
C LEU A 127 4.67 -1.80 -13.45
N LEU A 128 3.44 -1.38 -13.16
CA LEU A 128 2.56 -0.76 -14.16
C LEU A 128 3.20 0.48 -14.80
N PHE A 129 4.02 1.24 -14.08
CA PHE A 129 4.71 2.41 -14.65
C PHE A 129 5.87 2.07 -15.59
N TYR A 130 6.34 0.82 -15.61
CA TYR A 130 7.26 0.35 -16.65
C TYR A 130 6.53 -0.10 -17.92
N SER A 131 5.19 -0.23 -17.88
CA SER A 131 4.36 -0.71 -18.98
C SER A 131 3.17 0.22 -19.21
N HIS A 132 3.44 1.37 -19.84
CA HIS A 132 2.48 2.45 -20.04
C HIS A 132 1.15 1.98 -20.67
N ASP A 133 1.21 1.08 -21.65
CA ASP A 133 0.03 0.59 -22.37
C ASP A 133 -1.01 -0.08 -21.47
N LEU A 134 -0.58 -0.70 -20.36
CA LEU A 134 -1.49 -1.37 -19.43
C LEU A 134 -2.32 -0.36 -18.64
N LEU A 135 -1.74 0.78 -18.23
CA LEU A 135 -2.44 1.84 -17.49
C LEU A 135 -3.54 2.52 -18.33
N HIS A 136 -3.41 2.47 -19.66
CA HIS A 136 -4.40 2.99 -20.62
C HIS A 136 -5.31 1.90 -21.20
N SER A 137 -5.18 0.65 -20.74
CA SER A 137 -6.04 -0.44 -21.17
C SER A 137 -7.19 -0.65 -20.18
N GLY A 138 -8.39 -0.20 -20.52
CA GLY A 138 -9.55 -0.27 -19.62
C GLY A 138 -9.95 -1.69 -19.22
N LEU A 139 -9.81 -2.69 -20.10
CA LEU A 139 -10.09 -4.09 -19.76
C LEU A 139 -9.08 -4.64 -18.76
N VAL A 140 -7.79 -4.40 -19.00
CA VAL A 140 -6.71 -4.89 -18.13
C VAL A 140 -6.77 -4.19 -16.77
N MET A 141 -6.96 -2.87 -16.75
CA MET A 141 -7.05 -2.13 -15.49
C MET A 141 -8.27 -2.54 -14.65
N ARG A 142 -9.41 -2.86 -15.28
CA ARG A 142 -10.57 -3.37 -14.56
C ARG A 142 -10.29 -4.71 -13.88
N GLU A 143 -9.64 -5.64 -14.58
CA GLU A 143 -9.24 -6.93 -14.01
C GLU A 143 -8.26 -6.75 -12.84
N ILE A 144 -7.26 -5.88 -13.01
CA ILE A 144 -6.28 -5.56 -11.97
C ILE A 144 -6.96 -4.94 -10.75
N VAL A 145 -7.83 -3.95 -10.95
CA VAL A 145 -8.56 -3.29 -9.87
C VAL A 145 -9.46 -4.29 -9.14
N ASP A 146 -10.25 -5.11 -9.84
CA ASP A 146 -11.12 -6.09 -9.18
C ASP A 146 -10.32 -7.08 -8.32
N ARG A 147 -9.18 -7.54 -8.82
CA ARG A 147 -8.36 -8.52 -8.13
C ARG A 147 -7.64 -7.96 -6.92
N PHE A 148 -7.04 -6.76 -7.03
CA PHE A 148 -6.09 -6.23 -6.05
C PHE A 148 -6.58 -5.01 -5.25
N PHE A 149 -7.44 -4.17 -5.84
CA PHE A 149 -7.68 -2.81 -5.33
C PHE A 149 -9.16 -2.43 -5.15
N LYS A 150 -10.10 -3.34 -5.41
CA LYS A 150 -11.55 -3.08 -5.38
C LYS A 150 -12.07 -2.50 -4.06
N ASP A 151 -11.38 -2.78 -2.96
CA ASP A 151 -11.69 -2.36 -1.59
C ASP A 151 -10.44 -1.79 -0.88
N ASN A 152 -9.32 -1.64 -1.59
CA ASN A 152 -8.04 -1.19 -1.05
C ASN A 152 -7.36 -0.20 -1.99
N TRP A 153 -7.54 1.10 -1.75
CA TRP A 153 -6.94 2.17 -2.57
C TRP A 153 -5.69 2.80 -1.96
N VAL A 154 -5.47 2.72 -0.65
CA VAL A 154 -4.17 3.00 -0.05
C VAL A 154 -3.34 1.72 -0.03
N VAL A 155 -2.29 1.69 -0.86
CA VAL A 155 -1.51 0.47 -1.12
C VAL A 155 -0.11 0.61 -0.54
N PRO A 156 0.35 -0.29 0.35
CA PRO A 156 1.73 -0.30 0.81
C PRO A 156 2.65 -0.76 -0.31
N ILE A 157 3.73 0.00 -0.54
CA ILE A 157 4.69 -0.28 -1.60
C ILE A 157 6.02 -0.77 -1.04
N PHE A 158 6.52 -0.10 0.01
CA PHE A 158 7.79 -0.46 0.61
C PHE A 158 7.88 0.04 2.05
N LEU A 159 8.12 -0.87 3.01
CA LEU A 159 8.15 -0.56 4.45
C LEU A 159 6.86 0.17 4.89
N HIS A 160 7.00 1.33 5.54
CA HIS A 160 5.88 2.18 5.95
C HIS A 160 5.34 3.07 4.83
N PHE A 161 5.98 3.08 3.65
CA PHE A 161 5.52 3.91 2.54
C PHE A 161 4.38 3.26 1.77
N SER A 162 3.34 4.07 1.51
CA SER A 162 2.18 3.70 0.73
C SER A 162 1.96 4.64 -0.45
N ALA A 163 1.12 4.27 -1.41
CA ALA A 163 0.56 5.20 -2.39
C ALA A 163 -0.96 5.19 -2.29
N ASP A 164 -1.53 6.35 -2.52
CA ASP A 164 -2.97 6.51 -2.66
C ASP A 164 -3.35 6.44 -4.14
N LEU A 165 -4.04 5.37 -4.54
CA LEU A 165 -4.48 5.15 -5.90
C LEU A 165 -5.54 6.17 -6.34
N LEU A 166 -6.34 6.72 -5.41
CA LEU A 166 -7.30 7.77 -5.74
C LEU A 166 -6.62 9.06 -6.18
N VAL A 167 -5.36 9.29 -5.81
CA VAL A 167 -4.61 10.49 -6.22
C VAL A 167 -3.58 10.16 -7.30
N SER A 168 -2.78 9.11 -7.10
CA SER A 168 -1.68 8.74 -8.00
C SER A 168 -2.16 8.37 -9.40
N TRP A 169 -3.39 7.87 -9.56
CA TRP A 169 -3.93 7.52 -10.87
C TRP A 169 -4.71 8.62 -11.57
N ASP A 170 -4.78 9.85 -11.03
CA ASP A 170 -5.50 10.96 -11.69
C ASP A 170 -5.02 11.26 -13.11
N ALA A 171 -3.75 10.97 -13.42
CA ALA A 171 -3.18 11.16 -14.75
C ALA A 171 -3.54 10.05 -15.77
N TYR A 172 -4.08 8.91 -15.33
CA TYR A 172 -4.36 7.76 -16.19
C TYR A 172 -5.86 7.46 -16.22
N LYS A 173 -6.53 7.92 -17.27
CA LYS A 173 -7.99 7.87 -17.42
C LYS A 173 -8.57 6.47 -17.16
N GLU A 174 -8.05 5.44 -17.82
CA GLU A 174 -8.62 4.09 -17.76
C GLU A 174 -8.38 3.41 -16.40
N ALA A 175 -7.20 3.61 -15.79
CA ALA A 175 -6.91 3.18 -14.43
C ALA A 175 -7.84 3.85 -13.41
N LYS A 176 -7.99 5.18 -13.51
CA LYS A 176 -8.86 5.96 -12.63
C LYS A 176 -10.32 5.53 -12.77
N LEU A 177 -10.84 5.40 -13.99
CA LEU A 177 -12.20 4.95 -14.25
C LEU A 177 -12.47 3.56 -13.68
N SER A 178 -11.52 2.63 -13.86
CA SER A 178 -11.61 1.28 -13.30
C SER A 178 -11.69 1.32 -11.77
N LEU A 179 -10.83 2.12 -11.12
CA LEU A 179 -10.79 2.27 -9.67
C LEU A 179 -12.08 2.87 -9.10
N VAL A 180 -12.54 4.01 -9.62
CA VAL A 180 -13.73 4.69 -9.10
C VAL A 180 -15.02 3.93 -9.37
N SER A 181 -15.02 3.03 -10.36
CA SER A 181 -16.17 2.14 -10.61
C SER A 181 -16.39 1.14 -9.46
N CYS A 182 -15.33 0.74 -8.76
CA CYS A 182 -15.40 -0.09 -7.56
C CYS A 182 -15.55 0.74 -6.28
N LEU A 183 -15.03 1.98 -6.27
CA LEU A 183 -14.93 2.85 -5.09
C LEU A 183 -15.85 4.08 -5.21
N SER A 184 -17.14 3.84 -5.38
CA SER A 184 -18.17 4.86 -5.19
C SER A 184 -18.25 5.32 -3.72
N PRO A 185 -18.75 6.54 -3.43
CA PRO A 185 -18.94 7.00 -2.05
C PRO A 185 -19.74 6.02 -1.18
N THR A 186 -20.79 5.40 -1.76
CA THR A 186 -21.60 4.37 -1.09
C THR A 186 -20.76 3.15 -0.75
N SER A 187 -20.00 2.61 -1.71
CA SER A 187 -19.13 1.45 -1.45
C SER A 187 -18.05 1.73 -0.42
N ILE A 188 -17.45 2.94 -0.42
CA ILE A 188 -16.47 3.33 0.61
C ILE A 188 -17.13 3.35 1.99
N CYS A 189 -18.35 3.88 2.11
CA CYS A 189 -19.12 3.85 3.34
C CYS A 189 -19.42 2.41 3.79
N ASP A 190 -19.86 1.54 2.88
CA ASP A 190 -20.23 0.16 3.19
C ASP A 190 -19.01 -0.65 3.67
N ILE A 191 -17.87 -0.53 2.98
CA ILE A 191 -16.61 -1.18 3.38
C ILE A 191 -16.14 -0.63 4.74
N SER A 192 -16.19 0.70 4.93
CA SER A 192 -15.83 1.31 6.21
C SER A 192 -16.72 0.78 7.33
N LEU A 193 -18.03 0.73 7.11
CA LEU A 193 -19.01 0.27 8.08
C LEU A 193 -18.77 -1.20 8.45
N HIS A 194 -18.48 -2.04 7.46
CA HIS A 194 -18.11 -3.44 7.70
C HIS A 194 -16.93 -3.56 8.68
N HIS A 195 -15.86 -2.80 8.47
CA HIS A 195 -14.70 -2.86 9.36
C HIS A 195 -14.97 -2.25 10.74
N TYR A 196 -15.64 -1.10 10.81
CA TYR A 196 -15.93 -0.44 12.08
C TYR A 196 -16.89 -1.24 12.97
N THR A 197 -17.90 -1.89 12.40
CA THR A 197 -18.84 -2.73 13.15
C THR A 197 -18.19 -3.99 13.73
N LYS A 198 -17.13 -4.50 13.08
CA LYS A 198 -16.33 -5.62 13.60
C LYS A 198 -15.49 -5.27 14.82
N VAL A 199 -15.03 -4.02 14.97
CA VAL A 199 -14.13 -3.61 16.08
C VAL A 199 -14.65 -3.99 17.47
N PRO A 200 -15.88 -3.61 17.89
CA PRO A 200 -16.38 -3.99 19.21
C PRO A 200 -16.57 -5.51 19.38
N LEU A 201 -16.96 -6.22 18.31
CA LEU A 201 -17.12 -7.68 18.35
C LEU A 201 -15.78 -8.37 18.58
N LEU A 202 -14.76 -7.98 17.80
CA LEU A 202 -13.40 -8.51 17.94
C LEU A 202 -12.79 -8.19 19.30
N LEU A 203 -13.04 -7.00 19.84
CA LEU A 203 -12.59 -6.66 21.19
C LEU A 203 -13.18 -7.59 22.26
N ALA A 204 -14.46 -7.94 22.14
CA ALA A 204 -15.13 -8.87 23.04
C ALA A 204 -14.58 -10.30 22.90
N ASP A 205 -14.40 -10.78 21.67
CA ASP A 205 -13.82 -12.10 21.40
C ASP A 205 -12.39 -12.22 21.93
N LEU A 206 -11.57 -11.17 21.74
CA LEU A 206 -10.22 -11.09 22.28
C LEU A 206 -10.22 -11.16 23.81
N ASP A 207 -11.17 -10.51 24.48
CA ASP A 207 -11.25 -10.56 25.95
C ASP A 207 -11.54 -11.97 26.46
N ILE A 208 -12.43 -12.71 25.79
CA ILE A 208 -12.73 -14.10 26.13
C ILE A 208 -11.48 -14.97 25.99
N HIS A 209 -10.80 -14.88 24.84
CA HIS A 209 -9.62 -15.69 24.58
C HIS A 209 -8.44 -15.34 25.49
N ILE A 210 -8.19 -14.05 25.73
CA ILE A 210 -7.08 -13.59 26.58
C ILE A 210 -7.28 -14.00 28.04
N GLN A 211 -8.52 -14.06 28.54
CA GLN A 211 -8.79 -14.51 29.91
C GLN A 211 -8.54 -16.01 30.09
N ALA A 212 -8.82 -16.82 29.06
CA ALA A 212 -8.66 -18.27 29.10
C ALA A 212 -7.25 -18.77 28.71
N ILE A 213 -6.36 -17.86 28.26
CA ILE A 213 -5.15 -18.28 27.55
C ILE A 213 -4.13 -18.97 28.47
N ASN A 214 -3.88 -20.24 28.16
CA ASN A 214 -2.78 -21.03 28.68
C ASN A 214 -2.37 -22.04 27.60
N LYS A 215 -1.26 -22.77 27.81
CA LYS A 215 -0.71 -23.65 26.77
C LYS A 215 -1.70 -24.71 26.28
N GLU A 216 -2.50 -25.29 27.17
CA GLU A 216 -3.51 -26.31 26.85
C GLU A 216 -4.64 -25.70 26.01
N TYR A 217 -5.17 -24.56 26.45
CA TYR A 217 -6.23 -23.84 25.76
C TYR A 217 -5.84 -23.49 24.32
N VAL A 218 -4.59 -23.07 24.08
CA VAL A 218 -4.13 -22.73 22.72
C VAL A 218 -4.10 -23.97 21.82
N LEU A 219 -3.65 -25.12 22.33
CA LEU A 219 -3.64 -26.39 21.58
C LEU A 219 -5.07 -26.82 21.21
N ASP A 220 -6.00 -26.74 22.17
CA ASP A 220 -7.38 -27.19 21.99
C ASP A 220 -8.20 -26.25 21.09
N ASN A 221 -7.87 -24.95 21.09
CA ASN A 221 -8.65 -23.92 20.38
C ASN A 221 -7.90 -23.28 19.21
N SER A 222 -6.83 -23.91 18.72
CA SER A 222 -5.96 -23.35 17.68
C SER A 222 -6.69 -22.85 16.41
N PRO A 223 -7.71 -23.53 15.85
CA PRO A 223 -8.38 -23.03 14.64
C PRO A 223 -9.17 -21.76 14.91
N SER A 224 -9.83 -21.67 16.08
CA SER A 224 -10.61 -20.51 16.50
C SER A 224 -9.71 -19.31 16.74
N LEU A 225 -8.60 -19.51 17.48
CA LEU A 225 -7.61 -18.48 17.76
C LEU A 225 -7.00 -17.89 16.49
N LEU A 226 -6.60 -18.75 15.55
CA LEU A 226 -6.05 -18.30 14.26
C LEU A 226 -7.10 -17.54 13.43
N SER A 227 -8.37 -17.93 13.50
CA SER A 227 -9.46 -17.22 12.83
C SER A 227 -9.64 -15.82 13.41
N VAL A 228 -9.71 -15.68 14.74
CA VAL A 228 -9.86 -14.38 15.42
C VAL A 228 -8.66 -13.47 15.13
N ILE A 229 -7.43 -13.99 15.27
CA ILE A 229 -6.20 -13.23 14.94
C ILE A 229 -6.24 -12.71 13.50
N ARG A 230 -6.66 -13.56 12.56
CA ARG A 230 -6.76 -13.17 11.14
C ARG A 230 -7.78 -12.06 10.93
N GLU A 231 -8.98 -12.18 11.51
CA GLU A 231 -10.03 -11.15 11.41
C GLU A 231 -9.59 -9.82 12.05
N CYS A 232 -8.89 -9.88 13.18
CA CYS A 232 -8.29 -8.71 13.82
C CYS A 232 -7.28 -8.03 12.89
N ASN A 233 -6.33 -8.78 12.32
CA ASN A 233 -5.33 -8.25 11.41
C ASN A 233 -5.94 -7.70 10.11
N PHE A 234 -6.92 -8.39 9.53
CA PHE A 234 -7.66 -7.94 8.36
C PHE A 234 -8.33 -6.58 8.63
N THR A 235 -9.04 -6.47 9.76
CA THR A 235 -9.79 -5.27 10.14
C THR A 235 -8.87 -4.12 10.52
N LEU A 236 -7.88 -4.36 11.37
CA LEU A 236 -6.90 -3.35 11.79
C LEU A 236 -6.13 -2.80 10.61
N ARG A 237 -5.61 -3.67 9.75
CA ARG A 237 -4.84 -3.26 8.57
C ARG A 237 -5.63 -2.31 7.70
N TRP A 238 -6.87 -2.66 7.37
CA TRP A 238 -7.73 -1.83 6.52
C TRP A 238 -7.98 -0.47 7.16
N LEU A 239 -8.39 -0.44 8.43
CA LEU A 239 -8.70 0.80 9.16
C LEU A 239 -7.47 1.71 9.33
N LEU A 240 -6.28 1.15 9.53
CA LEU A 240 -5.05 1.95 9.65
C LEU A 240 -4.62 2.54 8.31
N LEU A 241 -4.72 1.77 7.22
CA LEU A 241 -4.29 2.21 5.89
C LEU A 241 -5.23 3.26 5.29
N HIS A 242 -6.54 3.03 5.28
CA HIS A 242 -7.43 3.90 4.51
C HIS A 242 -7.77 5.22 5.20
N ARG A 243 -7.43 5.37 6.49
CA ARG A 243 -7.49 6.66 7.20
C ARG A 243 -6.37 7.63 6.81
N VAL A 244 -5.29 7.15 6.19
CA VAL A 244 -4.17 8.00 5.72
C VAL A 244 -4.30 8.46 4.26
N THR A 245 -5.42 8.13 3.60
CA THR A 245 -5.71 8.58 2.23
C THR A 245 -5.57 10.11 2.09
N SER A 246 -4.99 10.53 0.97
CA SER A 246 -4.82 11.93 0.57
C SER A 246 -6.07 12.48 -0.13
N ASP A 247 -6.96 11.63 -0.64
CA ASP A 247 -8.26 12.05 -1.13
C ASP A 247 -9.16 12.49 0.03
N LYS A 248 -9.47 13.79 0.08
CA LYS A 248 -10.24 14.38 1.19
C LYS A 248 -11.63 13.78 1.32
N LYS A 249 -12.30 13.49 0.20
CA LYS A 249 -13.67 12.97 0.23
C LYS A 249 -13.70 11.57 0.81
N ALA A 250 -12.83 10.68 0.33
CA ALA A 250 -12.69 9.32 0.86
C ALA A 250 -12.30 9.36 2.35
N LYS A 251 -11.36 10.22 2.73
CA LYS A 251 -10.93 10.39 4.13
C LYS A 251 -12.09 10.79 5.04
N ASP A 252 -12.86 11.80 4.64
CA ASP A 252 -13.98 12.31 5.42
C ASP A 252 -15.08 11.25 5.58
N LEU A 253 -15.36 10.47 4.52
CA LEU A 253 -16.30 9.35 4.58
C LEU A 253 -15.84 8.30 5.61
N VAL A 254 -14.60 7.81 5.50
CA VAL A 254 -14.05 6.80 6.43
C VAL A 254 -14.11 7.30 7.88
N ILE A 255 -13.68 8.54 8.15
CA ILE A 255 -13.67 9.12 9.50
C ILE A 255 -15.08 9.32 10.05
N SER A 256 -16.03 9.76 9.21
CA SER A 256 -17.42 9.99 9.62
C SER A 256 -18.10 8.69 10.02
N VAL A 257 -17.85 7.60 9.29
CA VAL A 257 -18.39 6.27 9.63
C VAL A 257 -17.82 5.80 10.97
N GLY A 258 -16.52 5.95 11.22
CA GLY A 258 -15.92 5.61 12.50
C GLY A 258 -16.53 6.37 13.69
N SER A 259 -16.75 7.68 13.50
CA SER A 259 -17.44 8.53 14.48
C SER A 259 -18.86 8.04 14.76
N SER A 260 -19.61 7.65 13.72
CA SER A 260 -20.98 7.13 13.86
C SER A 260 -21.05 5.81 14.63
N GLN A 261 -20.03 4.94 14.46
CA GLN A 261 -19.92 3.66 15.15
C GLN A 261 -19.31 3.78 16.55
N GLN A 262 -19.02 5.00 17.01
CA GLN A 262 -18.36 5.28 18.29
C GLN A 262 -17.05 4.49 18.46
N VAL A 263 -16.32 4.30 17.35
CA VAL A 263 -14.99 3.68 17.34
C VAL A 263 -13.96 4.79 17.25
N ASP A 264 -13.40 5.15 18.40
CA ASP A 264 -12.34 6.13 18.51
C ASP A 264 -10.95 5.49 18.35
N GLU A 265 -9.92 6.34 18.35
CA GLU A 265 -8.53 5.89 18.25
C GLU A 265 -8.10 5.03 19.44
N GLY A 266 -8.70 5.27 20.62
CA GLY A 266 -8.49 4.46 21.81
C GLY A 266 -8.91 3.01 21.62
N LYS A 267 -10.10 2.76 21.07
CA LYS A 267 -10.57 1.40 20.74
C LYS A 267 -9.72 0.72 19.67
N LEU A 268 -9.25 1.45 18.66
CA LEU A 268 -8.34 0.90 17.66
C LEU A 268 -6.99 0.51 18.25
N LEU A 269 -6.43 1.36 19.13
CA LEU A 269 -5.20 1.05 19.86
C LEU A 269 -5.39 -0.16 20.79
N GLN A 270 -6.54 -0.24 21.48
CA GLN A 270 -6.86 -1.38 22.31
C GLN A 270 -6.96 -2.68 21.48
N LEU A 271 -7.61 -2.63 20.32
CA LEU A 271 -7.71 -3.77 19.41
C LEU A 271 -6.32 -4.21 18.95
N LEU A 272 -5.44 -3.27 18.57
CA LEU A 272 -4.06 -3.55 18.19
C LEU A 272 -3.28 -4.23 19.34
N LEU A 273 -3.33 -3.66 20.55
CA LEU A 273 -2.59 -4.18 21.70
C LEU A 273 -3.10 -5.57 22.14
N LYS A 274 -4.41 -5.78 22.17
CA LYS A 274 -5.00 -7.09 22.52
C LYS A 274 -4.70 -8.14 21.45
N THR A 275 -4.76 -7.77 20.17
CA THR A 275 -4.38 -8.66 19.06
C THR A 275 -2.92 -9.09 19.19
N ALA A 276 -2.01 -8.12 19.37
CA ALA A 276 -0.58 -8.39 19.54
C ALA A 276 -0.28 -9.27 20.77
N LYS A 277 -1.00 -9.04 21.88
CA LYS A 277 -0.90 -9.90 23.08
C LYS A 277 -1.33 -11.33 22.77
N LEU A 278 -2.47 -11.52 22.10
CA LEU A 278 -2.96 -12.85 21.75
C LEU A 278 -1.98 -13.57 20.82
N GLU A 279 -1.50 -12.91 19.77
CA GLU A 279 -0.50 -13.45 18.85
C GLU A 279 0.78 -13.90 19.55
N PHE A 280 1.28 -13.08 20.49
CA PHE A 280 2.46 -13.41 21.27
C PHE A 280 2.27 -14.69 22.08
N GLU A 281 1.12 -14.83 22.74
CA GLU A 281 0.78 -16.01 23.53
C GLU A 281 0.63 -17.28 22.67
N VAL A 282 -0.06 -17.18 21.53
CA VAL A 282 -0.20 -18.29 20.57
C VAL A 282 1.16 -18.72 20.01
N ARG A 283 2.02 -17.75 19.67
CA ARG A 283 3.38 -18.03 19.19
C ARG A 283 4.24 -18.70 20.27
N ARG A 284 4.15 -18.22 21.51
CA ARG A 284 4.87 -18.80 22.66
C ARG A 284 4.45 -20.25 22.94
N ALA A 285 3.19 -20.60 22.69
CA ALA A 285 2.69 -21.97 22.82
C ALA A 285 3.19 -22.93 21.72
N GLY A 286 3.88 -22.43 20.68
CA GLY A 286 4.50 -23.23 19.63
C GLY A 286 3.61 -23.52 18.42
N LEU A 287 2.46 -22.83 18.31
CA LEU A 287 1.45 -23.10 17.27
C LEU A 287 1.54 -22.22 16.02
N ALA A 288 2.38 -21.19 16.02
CA ALA A 288 2.46 -20.26 14.90
C ALA A 288 3.91 -20.05 14.43
N GLN A 289 4.30 -20.84 13.41
CA GLN A 289 5.33 -20.43 12.45
C GLN A 289 4.58 -19.76 11.30
N TRP A 290 4.60 -18.43 11.26
CA TRP A 290 4.02 -17.63 10.17
C TRP A 290 5.02 -17.58 9.01
#